data_AF-A0A2N7YW67-F1
#
_entry.id   AF-A0A2N7YW67-F1
#
_cell.length_a   1.000
_cell.length_b   1.000
_cell.length_c   1.000
_cell.angle_alpha   90.00
_cell.angle_beta   90.00
_cell.angle_gamma   90.00
#
_symmetry.space_group_name_H-M   'P 1'
#
loop_
_entity.id
_entity.type
_entity.pdbx_description
1 polymer ?
#
loop_
_entity_poly.entity_id
_entity_poly.type
_entity_poly.pdbx_seq_one_letter_code
_entity_poly.pdbx_strand_id
1 'polypeptide(L)' 'MMGQLSSGQERLFYSFNLEDHIPANHLLRSIDQCLDLSDLRHHLADFYSPIGRPSIDPELMIR' A
#
# COMPACT_ATOMS: atom_id res chain seq x y z
N MET A 1 -6.88 -4.93 -1.36
CA MET A 1 -6.66 -4.01 -2.51
C MET A 1 -5.99 -2.77 -1.97
N MET A 2 -4.82 -2.40 -2.53
CA MET A 2 -3.94 -1.35 -2.00
C MET A 2 -4.43 0.06 -2.36
N GLY A 3 -4.51 0.93 -1.35
CA GLY A 3 -5.06 2.29 -1.38
C GLY A 3 -5.75 2.57 -0.04
N GLN A 4 -5.75 3.81 0.47
CA GLN A 4 -6.50 4.11 1.70
C GLN A 4 -7.99 3.78 1.49
N LEU A 5 -8.42 2.65 2.04
CA LEU A 5 -9.78 2.15 1.89
C LEU A 5 -10.73 3.07 2.66
N SER A 6 -11.66 3.68 1.95
CA SER A 6 -12.95 4.02 2.54
C SER A 6 -13.73 2.71 2.65
N SER A 7 -14.09 2.31 3.88
CA SER A 7 -14.85 1.08 4.16
C SER A 7 -16.07 0.95 3.25
N GLY A 8 -16.05 0.04 2.26
CA GLY A 8 -17.22 -0.21 1.41
C GLY A 8 -17.02 -0.77 0.00
N GLN A 9 -15.80 -1.03 -0.47
CA GLN A 9 -15.55 -1.46 -1.86
C GLN A 9 -15.47 -2.99 -2.09
N GLU A 10 -15.88 -3.82 -1.14
CA GLU A 10 -15.66 -5.28 -1.22
C GLU A 10 -16.59 -6.02 -2.19
N ARG A 11 -17.70 -5.41 -2.63
CA ARG A 11 -18.81 -6.16 -3.24
C ARG A 11 -18.80 -6.26 -4.77
N LEU A 12 -17.80 -5.70 -5.45
CA LEU A 12 -17.76 -5.61 -6.93
C LEU A 12 -16.50 -6.20 -7.59
N PHE A 13 -15.59 -6.81 -6.83
CA PHE A 13 -14.32 -7.34 -7.36
C PHE A 13 -14.04 -8.75 -6.84
N TYR A 14 -13.31 -9.56 -7.62
CA TYR A 14 -12.68 -10.78 -7.09
C TYR A 14 -11.74 -10.36 -5.96
N SER A 15 -12.10 -10.73 -4.73
CA SER A 15 -11.30 -10.47 -3.55
C SER A 15 -10.11 -11.42 -3.56
N PHE A 16 -8.99 -10.97 -4.10
CA PHE A 16 -7.70 -11.61 -3.93
C PHE A 16 -6.92 -10.84 -2.86
N ASN A 17 -6.55 -11.54 -1.79
CA ASN A 17 -5.75 -10.98 -0.72
C ASN A 17 -4.41 -11.72 -0.71
N LEU A 18 -3.34 -10.99 -1.04
CA LEU A 18 -1.98 -11.53 -1.01
C LEU A 18 -1.59 -12.02 0.38
N GLU A 19 -2.13 -11.38 1.43
CA GLU A 19 -1.82 -11.72 2.81
C GLU A 19 -2.20 -13.15 3.17
N ASP A 20 -3.30 -13.65 2.61
CA ASP A 20 -3.83 -14.98 2.89
C ASP A 20 -3.01 -16.09 2.20
N HIS A 21 -2.17 -15.73 1.22
CA HIS A 21 -1.41 -16.66 0.40
C HIS A 21 0.10 -16.64 0.64
N ILE A 22 0.65 -15.61 1.29
CA ILE A 22 2.09 -15.50 1.57
C ILE A 22 2.39 -16.08 2.97
N PRO A 23 3.24 -17.12 3.09
CA PRO A 23 3.59 -17.75 4.37
C PRO A 23 4.11 -16.75 5.41
N ALA A 24 3.78 -16.96 6.68
CA ALA A 24 4.20 -16.07 7.78
C ALA A 24 5.72 -16.00 7.95
N ASN A 25 6.44 -17.06 7.60
CA ASN A 25 7.91 -17.15 7.66
C ASN A 25 8.61 -16.66 6.39
N HIS A 26 7.91 -15.96 5.50
CA HIS A 26 8.48 -15.46 4.25
C HIS A 26 9.47 -14.32 4.50
N LEU A 27 10.68 -14.42 3.93
CA LEU A 27 11.78 -13.46 4.16
C LEU A 27 11.38 -12.00 3.94
N LEU A 28 10.63 -11.72 2.87
CA LEU A 28 10.20 -10.34 2.57
C LEU A 28 9.25 -9.78 3.62
N ARG A 29 8.47 -10.60 4.34
CA ARG A 29 7.64 -10.14 5.46
C ARG A 29 8.50 -9.70 6.63
N SER A 30 9.58 -10.42 6.91
CA SER A 30 10.52 -10.05 7.97
C SER A 30 11.27 -8.75 7.63
N ILE A 31 11.58 -8.54 6.34
CA ILE A 31 12.18 -7.29 5.88
C ILE A 31 11.18 -6.14 6.00
N ASP A 32 9.93 -6.34 5.58
CA ASP A 32 8.86 -5.34 5.66
C ASP A 32 8.64 -4.82 7.08
N GLN A 33 8.72 -5.69 8.10
CA GLN A 33 8.62 -5.30 9.51
C GLN A 33 9.72 -4.34 9.99
N CYS A 34 10.86 -4.33 9.30
CA CYS A 34 12.01 -3.48 9.63
C CYS A 34 12.07 -2.22 8.75
N LEU A 35 11.22 -2.11 7.72
CA LEU A 35 11.16 -0.96 6.83
C LEU A 35 10.13 0.05 7.35
N ASP A 36 10.63 1.18 7.85
CA ASP A 36 9.79 2.34 8.17
C ASP A 36 9.69 3.26 6.95
N LEU A 37 8.48 3.37 6.39
CA LEU A 37 8.15 4.21 5.24
C LEU A 37 7.18 5.34 5.61
N SER A 38 6.94 5.58 6.91
CA SER A 38 5.94 6.54 7.39
C SER A 38 6.16 7.97 6.87
N ASP A 39 7.42 8.38 6.69
CA ASP A 39 7.79 9.71 6.17
C ASP A 39 7.93 9.79 4.64
N LEU A 40 7.86 8.65 3.94
CA LEU A 40 8.08 8.59 2.48
C LEU A 40 7.13 9.51 1.72
N ARG A 41 5.85 9.52 2.13
CA ARG A 41 4.83 10.37 1.51
C ARG A 41 5.10 11.85 1.69
N HIS A 42 5.65 12.26 2.83
CA HIS A 42 6.04 13.65 3.08
C HIS A 42 7.21 14.06 2.18
N HIS A 43 8.21 13.19 2.03
CA HIS A 43 9.33 13.45 1.13
C HIS A 43 8.93 13.51 -0.34
N LEU A 44 7.91 12.77 -0.74
CA LEU A 44 7.44 12.73 -2.13
C LEU A 44 6.29 13.71 -2.44
N ALA A 45 5.85 14.48 -1.44
CA ALA A 45 4.67 15.35 -1.54
C ALA A 45 4.73 16.29 -2.76
N ASP A 46 5.89 16.92 -2.98
CA ASP A 46 6.10 17.90 -4.05
C ASP A 46 6.05 17.30 -5.47
N PHE A 47 6.17 15.97 -5.59
CA PHE A 47 6.11 15.27 -6.87
C PHE A 47 4.69 14.86 -7.26
N TYR A 48 3.71 14.99 -6.36
CA TYR A 48 2.33 14.66 -6.66
C TYR A 48 1.61 15.79 -7.40
N SER A 49 0.76 15.40 -8.36
CA SER A 49 -0.07 16.37 -9.06
C SER A 49 -1.00 17.07 -8.07
N PRO A 50 -1.02 18.42 -8.03
CA PRO A 50 -1.98 19.16 -7.23
C PRO A 50 -3.42 19.05 -7.76
N ILE A 51 -3.58 18.59 -9.02
CA ILE A 51 -4.87 18.42 -9.69
C ILE A 51 -5.02 16.94 -10.06
N GLY A 52 -5.86 16.21 -9.31
CA GLY A 52 -6.11 14.78 -9.53
C GLY A 52 -6.69 14.08 -8.31
N ARG A 53 -6.98 12.78 -8.42
CA ARG A 53 -7.17 11.93 -7.23
C ARG A 53 -5.87 11.92 -6.44
N PRO A 54 -5.88 11.87 -5.10
CA PRO A 54 -4.67 11.64 -4.33
C PRO A 54 -3.95 10.45 -4.95
N SER A 55 -2.71 10.66 -5.40
CA SER A 55 -1.94 9.60 -6.05
C SER A 55 -1.84 8.40 -5.12
N ILE A 56 -1.70 7.21 -5.73
CA ILE A 56 -1.46 5.96 -4.99
C ILE A 56 -0.34 6.23 -3.99
N ASP A 57 -0.58 5.85 -2.73
CA ASP A 57 0.38 6.06 -1.65
C ASP A 57 1.71 5.40 -2.06
N PRO A 58 2.84 6.14 -2.02
CA PRO A 58 4.11 5.64 -2.58
C PRO A 58 4.57 4.36 -1.90
N GLU A 59 4.18 4.15 -0.65
CA GLU A 59 4.43 2.92 0.10
C GLU A 59 3.88 1.68 -0.64
N LEU A 60 2.77 1.83 -1.36
CA LEU A 60 2.10 0.75 -2.10
C LEU A 60 2.84 0.33 -3.37
N MET A 61 3.80 1.12 -3.84
CA MET A 61 4.70 0.70 -4.92
C MET A 61 5.88 -0.12 -4.39
N ILE A 62 6.14 -0.05 -3.07
CA ILE A 62 7.27 -0.70 -2.41
C ILE A 62 6.83 -2.00 -1.71
N ARG A 63 5.58 -2.07 -1.23
CA ARG A 63 4.98 -3.23 -0.53
C ARG A 63 4.14 -4.13 -1.43
#